data_AF-S3BHA1-F1
#
_entry.id   AF-S3BHA1-F1
#
_cell.length_a   1.000
_cell.length_b   1.000
_cell.length_c   1.000
_cell.angle_alpha   90.00
_cell.angle_beta   90.00
_cell.angle_gamma   90.00
#
_symmetry.space_group_name_H-M   'P 1'
#
loop_
_entity.id
_entity.type
_entity.pdbx_description
1 polymer ?
#
loop_
_entity_poly.entity_id
_entity_poly.type
_entity_poly.pdbx_seq_one_letter_code
_entity_poly.pdbx_strand_id
1 'polypeptide(L)'
;MKKSRAETSGALSGEFADRVRPPYASDEKRRQAAELFEHGIGYQRASRILDLPANTLRDWARAWRAGKFRTTISPHLYRYSDAVKRKAVRMRQKGHTWHEIAEATGVGASTCKRWMEKLGSEA
;
A
#
# COMPACT_ATOMS: atom_id res chain seq x y z
N MET A 1 28.22 1.72 -20.19
CA MET A 1 27.29 0.70 -19.66
C MET A 1 26.64 1.19 -18.36
N LYS A 2 25.33 1.45 -18.34
CA LYS A 2 24.57 1.61 -17.09
C LYS A 2 23.72 0.34 -16.92
N LYS A 3 23.93 -0.35 -15.81
CA LYS A 3 23.33 -1.66 -15.50
C LYS A 3 21.81 -1.58 -15.55
N SER A 4 21.22 -2.47 -16.32
CA SER A 4 19.80 -2.82 -16.32
C SER A 4 19.33 -3.07 -14.89
N ARG A 5 18.24 -2.43 -14.46
CA ARG A 5 17.58 -2.79 -13.20
C ARG A 5 16.14 -3.20 -13.50
N ALA A 6 15.94 -4.50 -13.32
CA ALA A 6 14.73 -5.25 -13.58
C ALA A 6 13.46 -4.61 -13.04
N GLU A 7 12.43 -4.71 -13.86
CA GLU A 7 11.03 -4.56 -13.50
C GLU A 7 10.73 -5.39 -12.25
N THR A 8 10.32 -4.72 -11.18
CA THR A 8 9.67 -5.39 -10.05
C THR A 8 8.28 -4.79 -9.94
N SER A 9 7.35 -5.33 -10.71
CA SER A 9 5.94 -5.32 -10.36
C SER A 9 5.82 -6.16 -9.09
N GLY A 10 5.95 -5.49 -7.94
CA GLY A 10 6.07 -6.14 -6.63
C GLY A 10 4.78 -6.84 -6.24
N ALA A 11 4.64 -8.11 -6.62
CA ALA A 11 3.80 -9.04 -5.88
C ALA A 11 4.31 -9.05 -4.43
N LEU A 12 3.43 -8.74 -3.49
CA LEU A 12 3.76 -8.80 -2.07
C LEU A 12 4.00 -10.26 -1.69
N SER A 13 5.19 -10.60 -1.21
CA SER A 13 5.53 -11.95 -0.73
C SER A 13 5.38 -12.05 0.79
N GLY A 14 5.16 -13.27 1.30
CA GLY A 14 5.09 -13.54 2.75
C GLY A 14 3.86 -12.94 3.43
N GLU A 15 4.04 -12.30 4.59
CA GLU A 15 2.99 -11.73 5.46
C GLU A 15 2.05 -10.71 4.77
N PHE A 16 2.41 -10.24 3.58
CA PHE A 16 1.68 -9.21 2.84
C PHE A 16 0.93 -9.75 1.61
N ALA A 17 1.01 -11.06 1.31
CA ALA A 17 0.47 -11.64 0.08
C ALA A 17 -1.03 -11.39 -0.13
N ASP A 18 -1.83 -11.41 0.93
CA ASP A 18 -3.29 -11.19 0.84
C ASP A 18 -3.70 -9.71 1.01
N ARG A 19 -2.75 -8.78 0.89
CA ARG A 19 -3.01 -7.35 1.04
C ARG A 19 -3.21 -6.67 -0.31
N VAL A 20 -4.22 -5.81 -0.36
CA VAL A 20 -4.62 -5.02 -1.52
C VAL A 20 -4.03 -3.61 -1.41
N ARG A 21 -3.48 -3.12 -2.52
CA ARG A 21 -3.02 -1.74 -2.63
C ARG A 21 -4.22 -0.80 -2.60
N PRO A 22 -4.28 0.20 -1.70
CA PRO A 22 -5.29 1.25 -1.77
C PRO A 22 -5.16 2.02 -3.09
N PRO A 23 -6.14 2.87 -3.46
CA PRO A 23 -6.12 3.68 -4.68
C PRO A 23 -5.11 4.84 -4.60
N TYR A 24 -3.89 4.54 -4.20
CA TYR A 24 -2.75 5.43 -4.24
C TYR A 24 -2.08 5.36 -5.61
N ALA A 25 -1.37 6.42 -5.97
CA ALA A 25 -0.59 6.45 -7.20
C ALA A 25 0.31 5.20 -7.30
N SER A 26 0.37 4.61 -8.49
CA SER A 26 1.15 3.40 -8.77
C SER A 26 2.65 3.64 -8.55
N ASP A 27 3.40 2.55 -8.35
CA ASP A 27 4.86 2.64 -8.27
C ASP A 27 5.45 3.17 -9.58
N GLU A 28 4.80 2.88 -10.71
CA GLU A 28 5.17 3.43 -12.00
C GLU A 28 5.07 4.95 -12.06
N LYS A 29 3.93 5.53 -11.65
CA LYS A 29 3.80 7.00 -11.55
C LYS A 29 4.83 7.60 -10.59
N ARG A 30 5.21 6.89 -9.51
CA ARG A 30 6.26 7.34 -8.59
C ARG A 30 7.65 7.30 -9.24
N ARG A 31 7.99 6.27 -10.02
CA ARG A 31 9.26 6.20 -10.78
C ARG A 31 9.34 7.35 -11.79
N GLN A 32 8.29 7.51 -12.59
CA GLN A 32 8.21 8.60 -13.57
C GLN A 32 8.33 9.97 -12.89
N ALA A 33 7.73 10.17 -11.72
CA ALA A 33 7.92 11.41 -10.97
C ALA A 33 9.37 11.66 -10.55
N ALA A 34 10.10 10.63 -10.10
CA ALA A 34 11.53 10.76 -9.78
C ALA A 34 12.35 11.15 -11.02
N GLU A 35 12.08 10.54 -12.18
CA GLU A 35 12.76 10.88 -13.44
C GLU A 35 12.48 12.33 -13.86
N LEU A 36 11.23 12.78 -13.76
CA LEU A 36 10.87 14.17 -14.04
C LEU A 36 11.63 15.14 -13.11
N PHE A 37 11.74 14.83 -11.82
CA PHE A 37 12.47 15.67 -10.88
C PHE A 37 13.99 15.68 -11.15
N GLU A 38 14.56 14.55 -11.51
CA GLU A 38 15.98 14.43 -11.93
C GLU A 38 16.27 15.31 -13.15
N HIS A 39 15.33 15.39 -14.10
CA HIS A 39 15.41 16.26 -15.27
C HIS A 39 15.04 17.73 -14.99
N GLY A 40 14.89 18.13 -13.72
CA GLY A 40 14.58 19.51 -13.33
C GLY A 40 13.13 19.94 -13.61
N ILE A 41 12.24 18.99 -13.92
CA ILE A 41 10.83 19.29 -14.21
C ILE A 41 10.09 19.54 -12.88
N GLY A 42 9.59 20.76 -12.72
CA GLY A 42 8.83 21.16 -11.53
C GLY A 42 7.51 20.41 -11.35
N TYR A 43 7.06 20.32 -10.09
CA TYR A 43 5.87 19.54 -9.70
C TYR A 43 4.56 19.96 -10.40
N GLN A 44 4.40 21.23 -10.79
CA GLN A 44 3.25 21.71 -11.55
C GLN A 44 3.17 21.07 -12.93
N ARG A 45 4.30 21.01 -13.65
CA ARG A 45 4.38 20.37 -14.97
C ARG A 45 4.29 18.85 -14.85
N ALA A 46 4.95 18.27 -13.84
CA ALA A 46 4.86 16.83 -13.56
C ALA A 46 3.44 16.37 -13.23
N SER A 47 2.66 17.18 -12.50
CA SER A 47 1.25 16.90 -12.19
C SER A 47 0.39 16.74 -13.45
N ARG A 48 0.61 17.58 -14.46
CA ARG A 48 -0.08 17.50 -15.75
C ARG A 48 0.37 16.29 -16.57
N ILE A 49 1.67 15.99 -16.57
CA ILE A 49 2.23 14.85 -17.32
C ILE A 49 1.72 13.51 -16.76
N LEU A 50 1.70 13.38 -15.43
CA LEU A 50 1.37 12.13 -14.75
C LEU A 50 -0.12 11.97 -14.43
N ASP A 51 -0.93 12.99 -14.75
CA ASP A 51 -2.33 13.07 -14.37
C ASP A 51 -2.54 12.73 -12.89
N LEU A 52 -1.97 13.58 -12.03
CA LEU A 52 -2.00 13.45 -10.58
C LEU A 52 -2.23 14.81 -9.93
N PRO A 53 -2.86 14.88 -8.74
CA PRO A 53 -3.06 16.14 -8.04
C PRO A 53 -1.75 16.89 -7.79
N ALA A 54 -1.74 18.20 -8.05
CA ALA A 54 -0.55 19.04 -7.88
C ALA A 54 -0.01 19.03 -6.44
N ASN A 55 -0.90 18.83 -5.47
CA ASN A 55 -0.62 18.67 -4.05
C ASN A 55 0.23 17.41 -3.80
N THR A 56 -0.17 16.28 -4.39
CA THR A 56 0.60 15.03 -4.31
C THR A 56 2.01 15.21 -4.88
N LEU A 57 2.12 15.84 -6.05
CA LEU A 57 3.43 16.06 -6.69
C LEU A 57 4.28 17.09 -5.96
N ARG A 58 3.66 18.08 -5.31
CA ARG A 58 4.35 19.03 -4.42
C ARG A 58 5.01 18.30 -3.25
N ASP A 59 4.27 17.41 -2.59
CA ASP A 59 4.78 16.62 -1.47
C ASP A 59 5.89 15.67 -1.91
N TRP A 60 5.74 15.04 -3.09
CA TRP A 60 6.77 14.20 -3.67
C TRP A 60 8.03 14.97 -4.01
N ALA A 61 7.91 16.15 -4.62
CA ALA A 61 9.06 17.00 -4.93
C ALA A 61 9.78 17.48 -3.66
N ARG A 62 9.06 17.76 -2.57
CA ARG A 62 9.66 18.07 -1.26
C ARG A 62 10.43 16.87 -0.71
N ALA A 63 9.82 15.69 -0.74
CA ALA A 63 10.48 14.46 -0.30
C ALA A 63 11.71 14.12 -1.16
N TRP A 64 11.66 14.38 -2.48
CA TRP A 64 12.75 14.11 -3.42
C TRP A 64 13.96 15.00 -3.13
N ARG A 65 13.73 16.32 -2.98
CA ARG A 65 14.80 17.26 -2.58
C ARG A 65 15.43 16.92 -1.23
N ALA A 66 14.64 16.33 -0.33
CA ALA A 66 15.12 15.88 0.97
C ALA A 66 15.80 14.49 0.95
N GLY A 67 15.92 13.82 -0.22
CA GLY A 67 16.47 12.46 -0.34
C GLY A 67 15.60 11.37 0.29
N LYS A 68 14.33 11.67 0.60
CA LYS A 68 13.38 10.77 1.31
C LYS A 68 12.31 10.19 0.39
N PHE A 69 12.28 10.56 -0.89
CA PHE A 69 11.28 10.08 -1.83
C PHE A 69 11.49 8.59 -2.15
N ARG A 70 10.39 7.83 -2.15
CA ARG A 70 10.39 6.40 -2.48
C ARG A 70 9.58 6.16 -3.73
N THR A 71 10.15 5.43 -4.68
CA THR A 71 9.49 5.01 -5.92
C THR A 71 8.50 3.87 -5.70
N THR A 72 8.56 3.19 -4.56
CA THR A 72 7.58 2.19 -4.14
C THR A 72 6.79 2.67 -2.94
N ILE A 73 5.53 2.25 -2.85
CA ILE A 73 4.77 2.43 -1.61
C ILE A 73 5.21 1.41 -0.55
N SER A 74 5.15 1.82 0.72
CA SER A 74 5.41 0.89 1.84
C SER A 74 4.39 -0.25 1.85
N PRO A 75 4.81 -1.53 2.00
CA PRO A 75 3.92 -2.67 2.18
C PRO A 75 2.93 -2.51 3.34
N HIS A 76 3.29 -1.73 4.37
CA HIS A 76 2.42 -1.47 5.52
C HIS A 76 1.22 -0.57 5.19
N LEU A 77 1.26 0.16 4.08
CA LEU A 77 0.13 0.95 3.59
C LEU A 77 -0.88 0.09 2.82
N TYR A 78 -0.55 -1.16 2.50
CA TYR A 78 -1.50 -2.10 1.92
C TYR A 78 -2.53 -2.53 2.97
N ARG A 79 -3.75 -2.81 2.52
CA ARG A 79 -4.88 -3.15 3.37
C ARG A 79 -5.19 -4.63 3.21
N TYR A 80 -5.63 -5.30 4.27
CA TYR A 80 -6.18 -6.64 4.11
C TYR A 80 -7.36 -6.62 3.15
N SER A 81 -7.39 -7.58 2.22
CA SER A 81 -8.52 -7.75 1.31
C SER A 81 -9.82 -8.01 2.08
N ASP A 82 -10.96 -7.68 1.47
CA ASP A 82 -12.25 -7.99 2.11
C ASP A 82 -12.49 -9.50 2.19
N ALA A 83 -11.86 -10.30 1.33
CA ALA A 83 -11.89 -11.76 1.44
C ALA A 83 -11.25 -12.25 2.74
N VAL A 84 -10.09 -11.69 3.10
CA VAL A 84 -9.41 -11.99 4.37
C VAL A 84 -10.27 -11.58 5.56
N LYS A 85 -10.86 -10.39 5.53
CA LYS A 85 -11.78 -9.92 6.59
C LYS A 85 -12.97 -10.86 6.74
N ARG A 86 -13.64 -11.23 5.65
CA ARG A 86 -14.77 -12.16 5.67
C ARG A 86 -14.38 -13.55 6.19
N LYS A 87 -13.20 -14.05 5.82
CA LYS A 87 -12.67 -15.33 6.33
C LYS A 87 -12.47 -15.27 7.84
N ALA A 88 -11.80 -14.23 8.35
CA ALA A 88 -11.59 -14.03 9.79
C ALA A 88 -12.92 -13.93 10.56
N VAL A 89 -13.90 -13.19 10.01
CA VAL A 89 -15.25 -13.06 10.60
C VAL A 89 -15.96 -14.40 10.69
N ARG A 90 -15.99 -15.15 9.58
CA ARG A 90 -16.62 -16.47 9.52
C ARG A 90 -15.97 -17.47 10.48
N MET A 91 -14.65 -17.47 10.57
CA MET A 91 -13.95 -18.36 11.50
C MET A 91 -14.31 -18.02 12.95
N ARG A 92 -14.42 -16.73 13.30
CA ARG A 92 -14.82 -16.36 14.65
C ARG A 92 -16.25 -16.80 14.99
N GLN A 93 -17.18 -16.64 14.05
CA GLN A 93 -18.57 -17.09 14.22
C GLN A 93 -18.67 -18.61 14.41
N LYS A 94 -17.75 -19.39 13.84
CA LYS A 94 -17.63 -20.84 14.03
C LYS A 94 -16.97 -21.25 15.36
N GLY A 95 -16.56 -20.29 16.19
CA GLY A 95 -15.96 -20.56 17.50
C GLY A 95 -14.44 -20.71 17.49
N HIS A 96 -13.75 -20.49 16.36
CA HIS A 96 -12.28 -20.55 16.34
C HIS A 96 -11.66 -19.53 17.30
N THR A 97 -10.53 -19.93 17.88
CA THR A 97 -9.68 -19.08 18.72
C THR A 97 -9.00 -18.01 17.86
N TRP A 98 -8.59 -16.93 18.51
CA TRP A 98 -7.85 -15.86 17.82
C TRP A 98 -6.53 -16.33 17.24
N HIS A 99 -5.90 -17.33 17.86
CA HIS A 99 -4.64 -17.91 17.37
C HIS A 99 -4.86 -18.67 16.06
N GLU A 100 -5.87 -19.54 16.01
CA GLU A 100 -6.22 -20.27 14.78
C GLU A 100 -6.63 -19.32 13.63
N ILE A 101 -7.33 -18.23 13.95
CA ILE A 101 -7.68 -17.21 12.96
C ILE A 101 -6.41 -16.52 12.43
N ALA A 102 -5.46 -16.20 13.31
CA ALA A 102 -4.21 -15.56 12.91
C ALA A 102 -3.36 -16.45 12.00
N GLU A 103 -3.20 -17.72 12.36
CA GLU A 103 -2.51 -18.72 11.54
C GLU A 103 -3.18 -18.90 10.16
N ALA A 104 -4.51 -18.99 10.13
CA ALA A 104 -5.25 -19.23 8.89
C ALA A 104 -5.37 -18.01 7.96
N THR A 105 -5.19 -16.80 8.46
CA THR A 105 -5.42 -15.56 7.70
C THR A 105 -4.19 -14.67 7.57
N GLY A 106 -3.12 -14.95 8.33
CA GLY A 106 -1.96 -14.07 8.44
C GLY A 106 -2.25 -12.75 9.16
N VAL A 107 -3.45 -12.58 9.74
CA VAL A 107 -3.85 -11.34 10.43
C VAL A 107 -3.59 -11.48 11.92
N GLY A 108 -2.81 -10.55 12.48
CA GLY A 108 -2.58 -10.53 13.93
C GLY A 108 -3.88 -10.42 14.74
N ALA A 109 -3.98 -11.18 15.84
CA ALA A 109 -5.19 -11.27 16.68
C ALA A 109 -5.79 -9.91 17.08
N SER A 110 -4.94 -8.92 17.39
CA SER A 110 -5.39 -7.56 17.75
C SER A 110 -6.11 -6.85 16.60
N THR A 111 -5.70 -7.11 15.35
CA THR A 111 -6.37 -6.56 14.16
C THR A 111 -7.72 -7.24 13.93
N CYS A 112 -7.80 -8.57 14.12
CA CYS A 112 -9.07 -9.29 14.07
C CYS A 112 -10.07 -8.78 15.12
N LYS A 113 -9.62 -8.55 16.37
CA LYS A 113 -10.48 -7.98 17.44
C LYS A 113 -11.05 -6.62 17.05
N ARG A 114 -10.20 -5.71 16.55
CA ARG A 114 -10.63 -4.37 16.11
C ARG A 114 -11.66 -4.43 14.98
N TRP A 115 -11.58 -5.40 14.07
CA TRP A 115 -12.62 -5.57 13.04
C TRP A 115 -13.97 -5.95 13.64
N MET A 116 -13.99 -6.80 14.66
CA MET A 116 -15.22 -7.22 15.33
C MET A 116 -15.86 -6.11 16.16
N GLU A 117 -15.03 -5.33 16.87
CA GLU A 117 -15.49 -4.14 17.59
C GLU A 117 -16.19 -3.16 16.64
N LYS A 118 -15.58 -2.95 15.47
CA LYS A 118 -16.16 -2.08 14.45
C LYS A 118 -17.48 -2.63 13.90
N LEU A 119 -17.55 -3.93 13.60
CA LEU A 119 -18.78 -4.57 13.12
C LEU A 119 -19.91 -4.56 14.16
N GLY A 120 -19.58 -4.72 15.45
CA GLY A 120 -20.55 -4.66 16.54
C GLY A 120 -21.01 -3.25 16.90
N SER A 121 -20.23 -2.22 16.54
CA SER A 121 -20.60 -0.81 16.69
C SER A 121 -21.41 -0.27 15.50
N GLU A 122 -21.40 -0.96 14.36
CA GLU A 122 -22.15 -0.63 13.15
C GLU A 122 -23.48 -1.40 13.04
N ALA A 123 -23.84 -2.19 14.07
CA ALA A 123 -25.06 -2.97 14.19
C ALA A 123 -25.99 -2.39 15.27
#